data_AF-A0A7K2MJH7-F1
#
_entry.id   AF-A0A7K2MJH7-F1
#
_cell.length_a   1.000
_cell.length_b   1.000
_cell.length_c   1.000
_cell.angle_alpha   90.00
_cell.angle_beta   90.00
_cell.angle_gamma   90.00
#
_symmetry.space_group_name_H-M   'P 1'
#
loop_
_entity.id
_entity.type
_entity.pdbx_description
1 polymer ?
#
loop_
_entity_poly.entity_id
_entity_poly.type
_entity_poly.pdbx_seq_one_letter_code
_entity_poly.pdbx_strand_id
1 'polypeptide(L)'
;MTSISTDPRPLRTADLGTLVIMCWSRETPDGDVPFLLACSLGDGEGGPEATPAAVEGLLSRSGLAVGGDTVLDGTVLPGLPIGLLVVPGAAALTMPGVNAQFVPTPRWRAAVDERGYACLIFA
;
A
#
# COMPACT_ATOMS: atom_id res chain seq x y z
N MET A 1 -26.77 -21.11 16.09
CA MET A 1 -27.07 -20.19 14.98
C MET A 1 -25.92 -19.21 14.90
N THR A 2 -24.98 -19.41 13.98
CA THR A 2 -23.80 -18.55 13.79
C THR A 2 -24.17 -17.45 12.80
N SER A 3 -24.24 -16.20 13.28
CA SER A 3 -24.45 -15.04 12.42
C SER A 3 -23.21 -14.78 11.58
N ILE A 4 -23.34 -14.84 10.26
CA ILE A 4 -22.33 -14.31 9.35
C ILE A 4 -22.46 -12.79 9.42
N SER A 5 -21.61 -12.14 10.23
CA SER A 5 -21.50 -10.68 10.25
C SER A 5 -20.78 -10.23 8.98
N THR A 6 -21.48 -10.20 7.86
CA THR A 6 -21.07 -9.37 6.73
C THR A 6 -21.46 -7.96 7.12
N ASP A 7 -20.57 -7.25 7.82
CA ASP A 7 -20.74 -5.82 8.06
C ASP A 7 -19.98 -5.10 6.95
N PRO A 8 -20.64 -4.66 5.85
CA PRO A 8 -19.99 -3.88 4.83
C PRO A 8 -19.88 -2.44 5.35
N ARG A 9 -19.27 -2.21 6.53
CA ARG A 9 -19.05 -0.84 7.00
C ARG A 9 -18.31 -0.12 5.88
N PRO A 10 -18.84 0.98 5.36
CA PRO A 10 -18.12 1.77 4.37
C PRO A 10 -16.72 2.09 4.94
N LEU A 11 -15.69 1.95 4.11
CA LEU A 11 -14.34 2.32 4.51
C LEU A 11 -14.38 3.78 4.94
N ARG A 12 -14.20 4.03 6.23
CA ARG A 12 -14.06 5.39 6.75
C ARG A 12 -12.62 5.81 6.51
N THR A 13 -12.36 6.33 5.31
CA THR A 13 -11.04 6.86 4.96
C THR A 13 -10.61 8.00 5.88
N ALA A 14 -11.55 8.70 6.52
CA ALA A 14 -11.27 9.69 7.55
C ALA A 14 -10.57 9.11 8.79
N ASP A 15 -10.76 7.82 9.07
CA ASP A 15 -10.09 7.12 10.18
C ASP A 15 -8.67 6.67 9.81
N LEU A 16 -8.26 6.75 8.54
CA LEU A 16 -6.87 6.50 8.12
C LEU A 16 -5.95 7.67 8.46
N GLY A 17 -6.48 8.87 8.66
CA GLY A 17 -5.68 10.07 8.92
C GLY A 17 -4.68 10.38 7.81
N THR A 18 -3.52 10.89 8.21
CA THR A 18 -2.39 11.16 7.34
C THR A 18 -1.70 9.87 6.91
N LEU A 19 -1.59 9.65 5.60
CA LEU A 19 -0.78 8.58 5.03
C LEU A 19 0.58 9.13 4.57
N VAL A 20 1.66 8.59 5.15
CA VAL A 20 3.03 8.87 4.75
C VAL A 20 3.48 7.83 3.73
N ILE A 21 4.06 8.29 2.63
CA ILE A 21 4.70 7.44 1.63
C ILE A 21 6.22 7.62 1.68
N MET A 22 6.96 6.53 1.83
CA MET A 22 8.42 6.51 1.75
C MET A 22 8.88 5.52 0.69
N CYS A 23 9.83 5.91 -0.15
CA CYS A 23 10.41 5.05 -1.19
C CYS A 23 11.93 4.94 -1.01
N TRP A 24 12.47 3.72 -1.13
CA TRP A 24 13.90 3.46 -1.05
C TRP A 24 14.28 2.19 -1.79
N SER A 25 15.52 2.09 -2.29
CA SER A 25 16.06 0.84 -2.81
C SER A 25 16.94 0.17 -1.77
N ARG A 26 16.90 -1.16 -1.73
CA ARG A 26 17.86 -1.97 -0.99
C ARG A 26 18.67 -2.82 -1.95
N GLU A 27 19.98 -2.77 -1.81
CA GLU A 27 20.88 -3.63 -2.58
C GLU A 27 20.72 -5.09 -2.14
N THR A 28 20.61 -6.00 -3.11
CA THR A 28 20.66 -7.43 -2.92
C THR A 28 21.68 -8.03 -3.90
N PRO A 29 22.08 -9.30 -3.75
CA PRO A 29 22.96 -9.97 -4.71
C PRO A 29 22.44 -9.94 -6.16
N ASP A 30 21.12 -9.84 -6.34
CA ASP A 30 20.43 -9.81 -7.63
C ASP A 30 20.07 -8.38 -8.07
N GLY A 31 20.74 -7.36 -7.51
CA GLY A 31 20.54 -5.94 -7.84
C GLY A 31 19.64 -5.19 -6.87
N ASP A 32 19.33 -3.92 -7.16
CA ASP A 32 18.56 -3.06 -6.27
C ASP A 32 17.07 -3.42 -6.25
N VAL A 33 16.51 -3.73 -5.08
CA VAL A 33 15.07 -3.98 -4.89
C VAL A 33 14.38 -2.68 -4.44
N PRO A 34 13.40 -2.14 -5.19
CA PRO A 34 12.66 -0.95 -4.82
C PRO A 34 11.52 -1.26 -3.85
N PHE A 35 11.51 -0.58 -2.71
CA PHE A 35 10.49 -0.69 -1.67
C PHE A 35 9.67 0.59 -1.56
N LEU A 36 8.40 0.42 -1.17
CA LEU A 36 7.47 1.50 -0.89
C LEU A 36 6.78 1.20 0.44
N LEU A 37 6.85 2.12 1.39
CA LEU A 37 6.09 2.06 2.65
C LEU A 37 4.95 3.06 2.57
N ALA A 38 3.72 2.59 2.75
CA ALA A 38 2.56 3.41 3.06
C ALA A 38 2.22 3.22 4.54
N CYS A 39 2.23 4.30 5.31
CA CYS A 39 2.05 4.25 6.76
C CYS A 39 0.99 5.26 7.20
N SER A 40 0.00 4.81 7.96
CA SER A 40 -0.92 5.73 8.65
C SER A 40 -0.29 6.27 9.92
N LEU A 41 -0.41 7.58 10.16
CA LEU A 41 0.04 8.22 11.40
C LEU A 41 -0.95 8.11 12.56
N GLY A 42 -2.14 7.56 12.31
CA GLY A 42 -3.19 7.38 13.33
C GLY A 42 -3.80 8.66 13.87
N ASP A 43 -3.69 9.76 13.14
CA ASP A 43 -4.23 11.09 13.44
C ASP A 43 -5.60 11.35 12.76
N GLY A 44 -6.31 10.27 12.40
CA GLY A 44 -7.66 10.32 11.82
C GLY A 44 -8.76 10.71 12.83
N GLU A 45 -9.99 10.89 12.35
CA GLU A 45 -11.12 11.33 13.18
C GLU A 45 -11.43 10.40 14.37
N GLY A 46 -11.35 9.08 14.15
CA GLY A 46 -11.47 8.07 15.20
C GLY A 46 -10.22 7.91 16.09
N GLY A 47 -9.15 8.66 15.84
CA GLY A 47 -7.89 8.59 16.56
C GLY A 47 -7.11 7.28 16.33
N PRO A 48 -6.05 7.05 17.12
CA PRO A 48 -5.16 5.91 16.94
C PRO A 48 -5.86 4.56 17.15
N GLU A 49 -6.91 4.49 17.98
CA GLU A 49 -7.65 3.27 18.25
C GLU A 49 -8.50 2.80 17.05
N ALA A 50 -8.96 3.72 16.20
CA ALA A 50 -9.74 3.40 15.00
C ALA A 50 -8.88 3.01 13.80
N THR A 51 -7.60 3.39 13.81
CA THR A 51 -6.69 3.26 12.68
C THR A 51 -6.46 1.81 12.24
N PRO A 52 -6.19 0.84 13.14
CA PRO A 52 -5.98 -0.56 12.73
C PRO A 52 -7.16 -1.14 11.96
N ALA A 53 -8.39 -0.88 12.41
CA ALA A 53 -9.60 -1.36 11.74
C ALA A 53 -9.81 -0.68 10.37
N ALA A 54 -9.46 0.61 10.26
CA ALA A 54 -9.50 1.34 8.99
C ALA A 54 -8.47 0.78 7.99
N VAL A 55 -7.24 0.52 8.44
CA VAL A 55 -6.16 -0.08 7.63
C VAL A 55 -6.52 -1.49 7.21
N GLU A 56 -7.00 -2.34 8.13
CA GLU A 56 -7.44 -3.70 7.80
C GLU A 56 -8.58 -3.69 6.76
N GLY A 57 -9.54 -2.76 6.90
CA GLY A 57 -10.62 -2.56 5.93
C GLY A 57 -10.10 -2.12 4.56
N LEU A 58 -9.13 -1.21 4.51
CA LEU A 58 -8.46 -0.78 3.28
C LEU A 58 -7.75 -1.95 2.59
N LEU A 59 -6.92 -2.68 3.33
CA LEU A 59 -6.13 -3.81 2.80
C LEU A 59 -7.04 -4.93 2.29
N SER A 60 -8.08 -5.29 3.05
CA SER A 60 -9.06 -6.30 2.65
C SER A 60 -9.79 -5.91 1.36
N ARG A 61 -10.20 -4.64 1.22
CA ARG A 61 -10.80 -4.12 -0.03
C ARG A 61 -9.82 -4.08 -1.19
N SER A 62 -8.53 -4.00 -0.89
CA SER A 62 -7.45 -4.02 -1.87
C SER A 62 -7.05 -5.44 -2.29
N GLY A 63 -7.67 -6.48 -1.71
CA GLY A 63 -7.30 -7.88 -1.95
C GLY A 63 -6.06 -8.35 -1.18
N LEU A 64 -5.63 -7.59 -0.17
CA LEU A 64 -4.49 -7.93 0.69
C LEU A 64 -4.99 -8.50 2.02
N ALA A 65 -4.57 -9.72 2.33
CA ALA A 65 -4.83 -10.33 3.64
C ALA A 65 -3.84 -9.79 4.68
N VAL A 66 -4.35 -9.34 5.83
CA VAL A 66 -3.53 -8.94 6.98
C VAL A 66 -3.13 -10.18 7.78
N GLY A 67 -1.86 -10.25 8.21
CA GLY A 67 -1.37 -11.32 9.08
C GLY A 67 -1.16 -12.69 8.41
N GLY A 68 -1.09 -12.74 7.07
CA GLY A 68 -0.70 -13.94 6.35
C GLY A 68 0.83 -14.14 6.30
N ASP A 69 1.27 -15.39 6.27
CA ASP A 69 2.71 -15.76 6.20
C ASP A 69 3.31 -15.61 4.78
N THR A 70 2.56 -15.03 3.83
CA THR A 70 2.94 -15.01 2.41
C THR A 70 2.87 -13.61 1.84
N VAL A 71 3.92 -13.23 1.11
CA VAL A 71 3.95 -12.01 0.31
C VAL A 71 3.16 -12.24 -0.98
N LEU A 72 2.22 -11.33 -1.27
CA LEU A 72 1.44 -11.38 -2.50
C LEU A 72 2.26 -10.85 -3.69
N ASP A 73 2.39 -11.64 -4.75
CA ASP A 73 2.92 -11.16 -6.02
C ASP A 73 1.80 -10.51 -6.84
N GLY A 74 1.77 -9.17 -6.85
CA GLY A 74 0.80 -8.40 -7.63
C GLY A 74 1.07 -8.38 -9.13
N THR A 75 2.28 -8.73 -9.59
CA THR A 75 2.66 -8.66 -11.01
C THR A 75 1.97 -9.72 -11.86
N VAL A 76 1.53 -10.82 -11.22
CA VAL A 76 0.78 -11.91 -11.85
C VAL A 76 -0.74 -11.77 -11.70
N LEU A 77 -1.22 -10.68 -11.07
CA LEU A 77 -2.62 -10.46 -10.74
C LEU A 77 -3.16 -9.17 -11.41
N PRO A 78 -3.53 -9.20 -12.70
CA PRO A 78 -3.96 -8.01 -13.44
C PRO A 78 -5.27 -7.38 -12.92
N GLY A 79 -6.04 -8.11 -12.11
CA GLY A 79 -7.26 -7.62 -11.48
C GLY A 79 -7.08 -7.03 -10.09
N LEU A 80 -5.84 -6.98 -9.57
CA LEU A 80 -5.57 -6.42 -8.25
C LEU A 80 -5.87 -4.90 -8.27
N PRO A 81 -6.71 -4.38 -7.38
CA PRO A 81 -7.07 -2.96 -7.36
C PRO A 81 -5.96 -2.08 -6.74
N ILE A 82 -4.70 -2.47 -6.91
CA ILE A 82 -3.51 -1.76 -6.43
C ILE A 82 -2.66 -1.45 -7.65
N GLY A 83 -2.36 -0.17 -7.85
CA GLY A 83 -1.57 0.29 -8.97
C GLY A 83 -0.44 1.21 -8.54
N LEU A 84 0.72 1.02 -9.15
CA LEU A 84 1.85 1.95 -9.06
C LEU A 84 2.14 2.49 -10.46
N LEU A 85 1.88 3.78 -10.67
CA LEU A 85 2.22 4.47 -11.90
C LEU A 85 3.50 5.27 -11.67
N VAL A 86 4.51 5.05 -12.51
CA VAL A 86 5.77 5.78 -12.45
C VAL A 86 5.98 6.52 -13.77
N VAL A 87 6.11 7.85 -13.68
CA VAL A 87 6.32 8.76 -14.82
C VAL A 87 7.56 9.63 -14.58
N PRO A 88 8.12 10.32 -15.58
CA PRO A 88 9.25 11.20 -15.33
C PRO A 88 8.95 12.23 -14.22
N GLY A 89 9.75 12.20 -13.14
CA GLY A 89 9.65 13.13 -12.02
C GLY A 89 8.61 12.82 -10.95
N ALA A 90 7.73 11.83 -11.14
CA ALA A 90 6.67 11.51 -10.17
C ALA A 90 6.27 10.03 -10.18
N ALA A 91 5.71 9.56 -9.08
CA ALA A 91 5.05 8.28 -8.96
C ALA A 91 3.72 8.42 -8.20
N ALA A 92 2.77 7.54 -8.48
CA ALA A 92 1.47 7.52 -7.82
C ALA A 92 1.08 6.09 -7.41
N LEU A 93 0.81 5.90 -6.12
CA LEU A 93 0.20 4.70 -5.56
C LEU A 93 -1.32 4.89 -5.53
N THR A 94 -2.06 3.95 -6.11
CA THR A 94 -3.52 3.94 -6.11
C THR A 94 -4.03 2.65 -5.50
N MET A 95 -4.95 2.77 -4.55
CA MET A 95 -5.68 1.67 -3.89
C MET A 95 -7.13 2.14 -3.61
N PRO A 96 -8.08 1.26 -3.30
CA PRO A 96 -9.43 1.66 -2.91
C PRO A 96 -9.43 2.65 -1.72
N GLY A 97 -9.71 3.92 -1.97
CA GLY A 97 -9.70 4.96 -0.93
C GLY A 97 -8.34 5.63 -0.67
N VAL A 98 -7.29 5.27 -1.43
CA VAL A 98 -5.96 5.92 -1.36
C VAL A 98 -5.49 6.30 -2.75
N ASN A 99 -5.10 7.57 -2.90
CA ASN A 99 -4.38 8.07 -4.06
C ASN A 99 -3.25 8.96 -3.55
N ALA A 100 -2.01 8.46 -3.59
CA ALA A 100 -0.85 9.13 -3.05
C ALA A 100 0.19 9.37 -4.12
N GLN A 101 0.62 10.62 -4.27
CA GLN A 101 1.65 11.03 -5.22
C GLN A 101 2.94 11.35 -4.47
N PHE A 102 4.08 10.96 -5.03
CA PHE A 102 5.39 11.20 -4.44
C PHE A 102 6.46 11.39 -5.51
N VAL A 103 7.57 12.02 -5.13
CA VAL A 103 8.75 12.17 -5.98
C VAL A 103 9.74 11.06 -5.61
N PRO A 104 10.00 10.07 -6.50
CA PRO A 104 10.91 8.98 -6.19
C PRO A 104 12.37 9.46 -6.21
N THR A 105 13.22 8.81 -5.41
CA THR A 105 14.68 9.00 -5.54
C THR A 105 15.19 8.42 -6.86
N PRO A 106 16.29 8.95 -7.44
CA PRO A 106 16.84 8.41 -8.68
C PRO A 106 17.22 6.92 -8.59
N ARG A 107 17.74 6.47 -7.45
CA ARG A 107 18.09 5.06 -7.20
C ARG A 107 16.85 4.16 -7.19
N TRP A 108 15.78 4.60 -6.52
CA TRP A 108 14.51 3.88 -6.53
C TRP A 108 13.91 3.80 -7.92
N ARG A 109 13.95 4.91 -8.67
CA ARG A 109 13.46 4.94 -10.04
C ARG A 109 14.20 3.95 -10.94
N ALA A 110 15.53 3.96 -10.91
CA ALA A 110 16.33 3.03 -11.70
C ALA A 110 15.98 1.56 -11.40
N ALA A 111 15.82 1.23 -10.11
CA ALA A 111 15.44 -0.11 -9.68
C ALA A 111 14.03 -0.53 -10.16
N VAL A 112 13.07 0.39 -10.17
CA VAL A 112 11.72 0.10 -10.72
C VAL A 112 11.76 -0.06 -12.23
N ASP A 113 12.52 0.77 -12.95
CA ASP A 113 12.66 0.68 -14.40
C ASP A 113 13.33 -0.65 -14.81
N GLU A 114 14.29 -1.14 -14.01
CA GLU A 114 14.97 -2.43 -14.24
C GLU A 114 14.06 -3.62 -13.91
N ARG A 115 13.33 -3.59 -12.78
CA ARG A 115 12.54 -4.73 -12.30
C ARG A 115 11.11 -4.79 -12.81
N GLY A 116 10.53 -3.65 -13.17
CA GLY A 116 9.12 -3.54 -13.56
C GLY A 116 8.11 -3.61 -12.40
N TYR A 117 8.57 -3.60 -11.14
CA TYR A 117 7.71 -3.63 -9.95
C TYR A 117 8.35 -2.92 -8.76
N ALA A 118 7.59 -2.70 -7.70
CA ALA A 118 8.08 -2.33 -6.37
C ALA A 118 7.39 -3.13 -5.27
N CYS A 119 8.12 -3.38 -4.18
CA CYS A 119 7.60 -4.07 -3.00
C CYS A 119 6.86 -3.10 -2.09
N LEU A 120 5.52 -3.20 -2.02
CA LEU A 120 4.69 -2.40 -1.13
C LEU A 120 4.64 -3.02 0.27
N ILE A 121 4.85 -2.17 1.28
CA ILE A 121 4.66 -2.46 2.70
C ILE A 121 3.61 -1.48 3.21
N PHE A 122 2.65 -1.97 4.01
CA PHE A 122 1.65 -1.14 4.66
C PHE A 122 1.79 -1.27 6.18
N ALA A 123 1.79 -0.14 6.90
CA ALA A 123 1.95 -0.08 8.36
C ALA A 123 0.95 0.86 9.03
#